data_AF-A0A949JFG4-F1
#
_entry.id   AF-A0A949JFG4-F1
#
_cell.length_a   1.000
_cell.length_b   1.000
_cell.length_c   1.000
_cell.angle_alpha   90.00
_cell.angle_beta   90.00
_cell.angle_gamma   90.00
#
_symmetry.space_group_name_H-M   'P 1'
#
loop_
_entity.id
_entity.type
_entity.pdbx_description
1 polymer ?
#
loop_
_entity_poly.entity_id
_entity_poly.type
_entity_poly.pdbx_seq_one_letter_code
_entity_poly.pdbx_strand_id
1 'polypeptide(L)'
;MRRTLRTTVAAVAVTASAALGGGLLTAAPAAAAPLAEETAASSQSSARSNLSVARGYMNLSHTQFAGLKKVKPFNWTNNGCSVPTGYAPYMKTFTTSCNQHDFGYRNFGSAAKGLELDPTRTAKNWIDARFKAEMRRACKTKYKKGNPLKLCNSAAAAYHFAVNNAGDKHFFG
;
A
#
# COMPACT_ATOMS: atom_id res chain seq x y z
N MET A 1 30.43 -5.11 -26.78
CA MET A 1 29.97 -6.37 -27.40
C MET A 1 28.47 -6.28 -27.62
N ARG A 2 28.04 -6.06 -28.87
CA ARG A 2 26.63 -5.92 -29.26
C ARG A 2 26.16 -7.28 -29.78
N ARG A 3 25.15 -7.89 -29.15
CA ARG A 3 24.51 -9.12 -29.64
C ARG A 3 23.24 -8.77 -30.39
N THR A 4 23.31 -8.91 -31.70
CA THR A 4 22.20 -8.80 -32.65
C THR A 4 21.47 -10.13 -32.72
N LEU A 5 20.18 -10.17 -32.42
CA LEU A 5 19.32 -11.34 -32.68
C LEU A 5 18.44 -11.01 -33.89
N ARG A 6 18.66 -11.75 -34.98
CA ARG A 6 17.83 -11.80 -36.17
C ARG A 6 16.73 -12.83 -35.94
N THR A 7 15.47 -12.44 -36.11
CA THR A 7 14.33 -13.35 -36.13
C THR A 7 13.56 -13.14 -37.43
N THR A 8 13.68 -14.11 -38.33
CA THR A 8 12.89 -14.27 -39.54
C THR A 8 11.63 -15.04 -39.21
N VAL A 9 10.45 -14.48 -39.50
CA VAL A 9 9.19 -15.24 -39.49
C VAL A 9 8.61 -15.15 -40.90
N ALA A 10 8.43 -16.33 -41.50
CA ALA A 10 7.86 -16.52 -42.82
C ALA A 10 6.35 -16.26 -42.79
N ALA A 11 5.87 -15.44 -43.72
CA ALA A 11 4.44 -15.26 -43.99
C ALA A 11 3.98 -16.34 -44.99
N VAL A 12 2.97 -17.13 -44.62
CA VAL A 12 2.36 -18.13 -45.51
C VAL A 12 0.90 -17.79 -45.75
N ALA A 13 0.64 -17.56 -47.04
CA ALA A 13 -0.57 -17.79 -47.85
C ALA A 13 -1.95 -17.32 -47.34
N VAL A 14 -2.44 -16.30 -48.04
CA VAL A 14 -3.86 -15.96 -48.21
C VAL A 14 -4.55 -17.06 -49.03
N THR A 15 -5.65 -17.60 -48.54
CA THR A 15 -6.63 -18.31 -49.38
C THR A 15 -7.98 -17.64 -49.21
N ALA A 16 -8.46 -17.07 -50.31
CA ALA A 16 -9.80 -16.54 -50.44
C ALA A 16 -10.76 -17.66 -50.80
N SER A 17 -11.91 -17.72 -50.15
CA SER A 17 -13.05 -18.53 -50.57
C SER A 17 -14.30 -17.67 -50.48
N ALA A 18 -14.83 -17.32 -51.65
CA ALA A 18 -16.11 -16.67 -51.83
C ALA A 18 -17.21 -17.73 -51.77
N ALA A 19 -18.18 -17.54 -50.88
CA ALA A 19 -19.44 -18.26 -50.90
C ALA A 19 -20.58 -17.24 -50.81
N LEU A 20 -21.29 -17.07 -51.93
CA LEU A 20 -22.56 -16.38 -52.03
C LEU A 20 -23.66 -17.36 -51.59
N GLY A 21 -24.40 -17.01 -50.53
CA GLY A 21 -25.57 -17.76 -50.07
C GLY A 21 -26.48 -16.85 -49.26
N GLY A 22 -27.59 -16.43 -49.87
CA GLY A 22 -28.60 -15.59 -49.23
C GLY A 22 -29.59 -16.40 -48.37
N GLY A 23 -30.19 -15.73 -47.40
CA GLY A 23 -31.47 -16.15 -46.81
C GLY A 23 -31.55 -16.08 -45.28
N LEU A 24 -32.49 -15.24 -44.82
CA LEU A 24 -33.11 -15.16 -43.48
C LEU A 24 -32.32 -14.44 -42.37
N LEU A 25 -32.56 -13.12 -42.33
CA LEU A 25 -32.37 -12.24 -41.17
C LEU A 25 -33.26 -12.72 -40.01
N THR A 26 -32.68 -13.42 -39.04
CA THR A 26 -33.22 -13.43 -37.67
C THR A 26 -32.54 -12.28 -36.92
N ALA A 27 -33.32 -11.28 -36.53
CA ALA A 27 -32.83 -10.19 -35.69
C ALA A 27 -32.49 -10.76 -34.31
N ALA A 28 -31.21 -11.03 -34.05
CA ALA A 28 -30.72 -11.29 -32.71
C ALA A 28 -30.96 -10.03 -31.86
N PRO A 29 -31.47 -10.16 -30.62
CA PRO A 29 -31.59 -9.00 -29.75
C PRO A 29 -30.18 -8.45 -29.46
N ALA A 30 -29.98 -7.20 -29.85
CA ALA A 30 -28.77 -6.45 -29.57
C ALA A 30 -28.71 -6.07 -28.08
N ALA A 31 -27.50 -6.12 -27.55
CA ALA A 31 -26.97 -5.33 -26.44
C ALA A 31 -27.51 -5.58 -25.01
N ALA A 32 -26.73 -6.34 -24.23
CA ALA A 32 -26.64 -6.17 -22.78
C ALA A 32 -25.21 -6.54 -22.30
N ALA A 33 -24.21 -5.70 -22.58
CA ALA A 33 -22.83 -5.94 -22.15
C ALA A 33 -21.96 -4.73 -21.70
N PRO A 34 -22.37 -3.44 -21.64
CA PRO A 34 -21.42 -2.39 -21.25
C PRO A 34 -21.33 -2.04 -19.74
N LEU A 35 -22.24 -2.51 -18.87
CA LEU A 35 -22.27 -2.06 -17.46
C LEU A 35 -21.19 -2.69 -16.56
N ALA A 36 -20.76 -3.92 -16.85
CA ALA A 36 -19.76 -4.62 -16.04
C ALA A 36 -18.34 -4.06 -16.25
N GLU A 37 -18.04 -3.59 -17.47
CA GLU A 37 -16.72 -3.07 -17.82
C GLU A 37 -16.50 -1.65 -17.27
N GLU A 38 -17.53 -0.80 -17.31
CA GLU A 38 -17.48 0.56 -16.75
C GLU A 38 -17.33 0.57 -15.21
N THR A 39 -18.02 -0.35 -14.52
CA THR A 39 -17.93 -0.50 -13.06
C THR A 39 -16.57 -1.06 -12.62
N ALA A 40 -15.99 -2.00 -13.38
CA ALA A 40 -14.63 -2.48 -13.15
C ALA A 40 -13.57 -1.37 -13.38
N ALA A 41 -13.72 -0.56 -14.44
CA ALA A 41 -12.80 0.56 -14.69
C ALA A 41 -12.90 1.64 -13.62
N SER A 42 -14.11 1.99 -13.18
CA SER A 42 -14.37 2.99 -12.13
C SER A 42 -13.86 2.53 -10.75
N SER A 43 -14.05 1.26 -10.40
CA SER A 43 -13.52 0.68 -9.16
C SER A 43 -11.99 0.62 -9.14
N GLN A 44 -11.35 0.25 -10.25
CA GLN A 44 -9.89 0.30 -10.38
C GLN A 44 -9.35 1.74 -10.30
N SER A 45 -10.02 2.70 -10.91
CA SER A 45 -9.67 4.13 -10.81
C SER A 45 -9.73 4.61 -9.35
N SER A 46 -10.79 4.24 -8.64
CA SER A 46 -10.98 4.56 -7.22
C SER A 46 -9.91 3.91 -6.34
N ALA A 47 -9.54 2.65 -6.60
CA ALA A 47 -8.46 1.96 -5.89
C ALA A 47 -7.09 2.63 -6.13
N ARG A 48 -6.75 2.97 -7.37
CA ARG A 48 -5.51 3.71 -7.70
C ARG A 48 -5.46 5.09 -7.02
N SER A 49 -6.59 5.80 -6.99
CA SER A 49 -6.73 7.08 -6.30
C SER A 49 -6.49 6.94 -4.79
N ASN A 50 -7.18 5.97 -4.16
CA ASN A 50 -7.03 5.71 -2.73
C ASN A 50 -5.60 5.31 -2.35
N LEU A 51 -4.93 4.48 -3.16
CA LEU A 51 -3.52 4.12 -2.95
C LEU A 51 -2.61 5.34 -3.00
N SER A 52 -2.79 6.23 -3.98
CA SER A 52 -2.02 7.47 -4.10
C SER A 52 -2.19 8.37 -2.87
N VAL A 53 -3.43 8.58 -2.43
CA VAL A 53 -3.75 9.38 -1.25
C VAL A 53 -3.17 8.77 0.02
N ALA A 54 -3.33 7.46 0.22
CA ALA A 54 -2.77 6.75 1.40
C ALA A 54 -1.24 6.82 1.43
N ARG A 55 -0.58 6.66 0.28
CA ARG A 55 0.88 6.87 0.18
C ARG A 55 1.28 8.31 0.50
N GLY A 56 0.47 9.29 0.08
CA GLY A 56 0.60 10.69 0.48
C GLY A 56 0.60 10.86 2.00
N TYR A 57 -0.39 10.28 2.69
CA TYR A 57 -0.48 10.33 4.16
C TYR A 57 0.71 9.64 4.85
N MET A 58 1.17 8.50 4.35
CA MET A 58 2.34 7.78 4.88
C MET A 58 3.68 8.51 4.66
N ASN A 59 3.75 9.40 3.67
CA ASN A 59 4.93 10.22 3.41
C ASN A 59 4.99 11.51 4.24
N LEU A 60 3.90 11.88 4.94
CA LEU A 60 3.94 12.97 5.91
C LEU A 60 4.84 12.65 7.10
N SER A 61 5.33 13.69 7.78
CA SER A 61 5.91 13.51 9.10
C SER A 61 4.86 13.04 10.10
N HIS A 62 5.27 12.34 11.17
CA HIS A 62 4.32 11.90 12.21
C HIS A 62 3.46 13.05 12.75
N THR A 63 4.02 14.24 12.99
CA THR A 63 3.27 15.40 13.46
C THR A 63 2.21 15.88 12.46
N GLN A 64 2.56 15.94 11.18
CA GLN A 64 1.60 16.32 10.13
C GLN A 64 0.50 15.26 9.98
N PHE A 65 0.88 13.99 10.02
CA PHE A 65 -0.07 12.87 9.98
C PHE A 65 -1.08 12.96 11.14
N ALA A 66 -0.62 13.29 12.35
CA ALA A 66 -1.48 13.46 13.53
C ALA A 66 -2.56 14.55 13.35
N GLY A 67 -2.27 15.56 12.53
CA GLY A 67 -3.19 16.66 12.24
C GLY A 67 -4.18 16.39 11.11
N LEU A 68 -4.13 15.23 10.47
CA LEU A 68 -5.04 14.91 9.36
C LEU A 68 -6.48 14.77 9.83
N LYS A 69 -7.40 15.26 8.98
CA LYS A 69 -8.82 14.93 9.11
C LYS A 69 -9.04 13.47 8.70
N LYS A 70 -9.75 12.72 9.55
CA LYS A 70 -10.07 11.31 9.31
C LYS A 70 -11.21 11.21 8.29
N VAL A 71 -10.85 11.03 7.03
CA VAL A 71 -11.81 10.93 5.92
C VAL A 71 -12.03 9.49 5.47
N LYS A 72 -13.26 9.15 5.09
CA LYS A 72 -13.55 7.91 4.39
C LYS A 72 -12.86 7.91 3.00
N PRO A 73 -12.54 6.74 2.43
CA PRO A 73 -12.86 5.38 2.91
C PRO A 73 -11.76 4.75 3.78
N PHE A 74 -10.74 5.49 4.21
CA PHE A 74 -9.62 4.92 4.94
C PHE A 74 -9.98 4.44 6.35
N ASN A 75 -9.31 3.37 6.77
CA ASN A 75 -9.34 2.88 8.13
C ASN A 75 -8.38 3.68 9.01
N TRP A 76 -8.94 4.56 9.85
CA TRP A 76 -8.20 5.42 10.79
C TRP A 76 -8.08 4.86 12.21
N THR A 77 -8.59 3.64 12.43
CA THR A 77 -8.47 2.99 13.74
C THR A 77 -7.00 2.74 14.06
N ASN A 78 -6.63 2.79 15.34
CA ASN A 78 -5.27 2.54 15.81
C ASN A 78 -5.37 1.97 17.23
N ASN A 79 -4.33 1.25 17.65
CA ASN A 79 -4.13 0.78 19.02
C ASN A 79 -2.77 1.26 19.57
N GLY A 80 -2.19 2.27 18.93
CA GLY A 80 -0.92 2.85 19.33
C GLY A 80 0.22 1.85 19.16
N CYS A 81 1.21 1.91 20.04
CA CYS A 81 2.42 1.12 19.85
C CYS A 81 2.27 -0.39 20.10
N SER A 82 1.11 -0.87 20.57
CA SER A 82 0.84 -2.32 20.76
C SER A 82 1.93 -3.09 21.52
N VAL A 83 2.63 -2.40 22.42
CA VAL A 83 3.71 -2.94 23.25
C VAL A 83 3.23 -3.16 24.68
N PRO A 84 3.68 -4.21 25.38
CA PRO A 84 3.40 -4.39 26.79
C PRO A 84 3.79 -3.15 27.60
N THR A 85 2.87 -2.65 28.43
CA THR A 85 3.12 -1.45 29.26
C THR A 85 4.29 -1.70 30.21
N GLY A 86 5.24 -0.77 30.24
CA GLY A 86 6.43 -0.87 31.10
C GLY A 86 7.64 -1.58 30.47
N TYR A 87 7.46 -2.33 29.38
CA TYR A 87 8.55 -3.09 28.75
C TYR A 87 9.21 -2.36 27.58
N ALA A 88 8.51 -1.40 26.97
CA ALA A 88 8.98 -0.70 25.80
C ALA A 88 9.26 0.78 26.12
N PRO A 89 10.54 1.20 26.15
CA PRO A 89 10.88 2.59 26.44
C PRO A 89 10.39 3.50 25.31
N TYR A 90 10.22 4.78 25.60
CA TYR A 90 9.83 5.82 24.64
C TYR A 90 8.44 5.67 23.98
N MET A 91 7.57 4.78 24.49
CA MET A 91 6.21 4.58 23.95
C MET A 91 5.43 5.90 23.77
N LYS A 92 5.46 6.80 24.77
CA LYS A 92 4.82 8.12 24.68
C LYS A 92 5.43 9.00 23.59
N THR A 93 6.75 8.93 23.40
CA THR A 93 7.46 9.68 22.35
C THR A 93 7.11 9.14 20.96
N PHE A 94 6.83 7.85 20.83
CA PHE A 94 6.55 7.18 19.56
C PHE A 94 5.07 7.05 19.20
N THR A 95 4.16 7.41 20.10
CA THR A 95 2.70 7.21 19.92
C THR A 95 2.20 7.68 18.56
N THR A 96 2.58 8.88 18.12
CA THR A 96 2.15 9.40 16.82
C THR A 96 2.72 8.62 15.64
N SER A 97 3.98 8.17 15.73
CA SER A 97 4.59 7.30 14.71
C SER A 97 3.92 5.92 14.68
N CYS A 98 3.54 5.38 15.84
CA CYS A 98 2.79 4.13 15.94
C CYS A 98 1.41 4.25 15.28
N ASN A 99 0.69 5.36 15.51
CA ASN A 99 -0.60 5.60 14.87
C ASN A 99 -0.49 5.71 13.33
N GLN A 100 0.61 6.28 12.82
CA GLN A 100 0.89 6.31 11.38
C GLN A 100 1.22 4.92 10.83
N HIS A 101 1.97 4.11 11.58
CA HIS A 101 2.26 2.71 11.23
C HIS A 101 0.99 1.86 11.16
N ASP A 102 0.11 2.00 12.16
CA ASP A 102 -1.21 1.35 12.19
C ASP A 102 -2.06 1.71 10.96
N PHE A 103 -2.07 2.98 10.55
CA PHE A 103 -2.76 3.39 9.33
C PHE A 103 -2.20 2.67 8.10
N GLY A 104 -0.88 2.55 7.99
CA GLY A 104 -0.23 1.78 6.93
C GLY A 104 -0.70 0.32 6.93
N TYR A 105 -0.56 -0.38 8.05
CA TYR A 105 -0.95 -1.80 8.14
C TYR A 105 -2.42 -2.01 7.86
N ARG A 106 -3.29 -1.16 8.40
CA ARG A 106 -4.75 -1.32 8.29
C ARG A 106 -5.30 -0.98 6.92
N ASN A 107 -4.58 -0.22 6.09
CA ASN A 107 -5.06 0.18 4.76
C ASN A 107 -4.31 -0.52 3.62
N PHE A 108 -3.03 -0.86 3.80
CA PHE A 108 -2.24 -1.51 2.75
C PHE A 108 -2.28 -3.03 2.86
N GLY A 109 -2.30 -3.58 4.08
CA GLY A 109 -2.33 -5.02 4.33
C GLY A 109 -3.73 -5.63 4.18
N SER A 110 -3.78 -6.97 4.24
CA SER A 110 -4.97 -7.82 4.15
C SER A 110 -5.45 -8.35 5.51
N ALA A 111 -4.67 -8.17 6.59
CA ALA A 111 -5.07 -8.66 7.93
C ALA A 111 -6.22 -7.87 8.58
N ALA A 112 -6.46 -6.64 8.12
CA ALA A 112 -7.42 -5.72 8.70
C ALA A 112 -8.59 -5.47 7.74
N LYS A 113 -9.74 -5.04 8.27
CA LYS A 113 -10.92 -4.64 7.49
C LYS A 113 -10.74 -3.28 6.79
N GLY A 114 -9.66 -3.13 6.03
CA GLY A 114 -9.31 -1.92 5.28
C GLY A 114 -9.57 -2.05 3.79
N LEU A 115 -8.73 -1.35 3.01
CA LEU A 115 -8.84 -1.25 1.56
C LEU A 115 -7.87 -2.17 0.81
N GLU A 116 -7.01 -2.91 1.52
CA GLU A 116 -6.02 -3.84 0.94
C GLU A 116 -5.23 -3.23 -0.23
N LEU A 117 -4.75 -2.00 -0.05
CA LEU A 117 -4.26 -1.17 -1.16
C LEU A 117 -3.00 -1.72 -1.84
N ASP A 118 -2.16 -2.45 -1.10
CA ASP A 118 -0.89 -3.02 -1.57
C ASP A 118 -0.39 -4.09 -0.57
N PRO A 119 -1.00 -5.28 -0.52
CA PRO A 119 -0.70 -6.32 0.47
C PRO A 119 0.58 -7.10 0.10
N THR A 120 1.66 -6.38 -0.19
CA THR A 120 2.94 -6.94 -0.62
C THR A 120 4.01 -6.81 0.46
N ARG A 121 5.00 -7.72 0.41
CA ARG A 121 6.22 -7.65 1.24
C ARG A 121 6.91 -6.29 1.12
N THR A 122 6.99 -5.77 -0.10
CA THR A 122 7.64 -4.49 -0.40
C THR A 122 6.92 -3.34 0.29
N ALA A 123 5.58 -3.30 0.22
CA ALA A 123 4.80 -2.27 0.91
C ALA A 123 4.93 -2.36 2.43
N LYS A 124 4.87 -3.57 3.02
CA LYS A 124 5.11 -3.77 4.45
C LYS A 124 6.48 -3.23 4.88
N ASN A 125 7.54 -3.65 4.20
CA ASN A 125 8.91 -3.23 4.53
C ASN A 125 9.08 -1.71 4.38
N TRP A 126 8.44 -1.10 3.38
CA TRP A 126 8.41 0.35 3.24
C TRP A 126 7.68 1.03 4.42
N ILE A 127 6.52 0.53 4.83
CA ILE A 127 5.77 1.04 6.00
C ILE A 127 6.60 0.92 7.29
N ASP A 128 7.24 -0.22 7.52
CA ASP A 128 8.11 -0.45 8.68
C ASP A 128 9.31 0.52 8.65
N ALA A 129 9.95 0.71 7.49
CA ALA A 129 11.04 1.68 7.33
C ALA A 129 10.59 3.13 7.58
N ARG A 130 9.38 3.51 7.12
CA ARG A 130 8.77 4.81 7.41
C ARG A 130 8.54 4.99 8.91
N PHE A 131 8.01 3.97 9.59
CA PHE A 131 7.82 3.99 11.04
C PHE A 131 9.13 4.26 11.79
N LYS A 132 10.23 3.57 11.44
CA LYS A 132 11.57 3.84 11.98
C LYS A 132 12.02 5.28 11.75
N ALA A 133 11.85 5.78 10.54
CA ALA A 133 12.27 7.13 10.18
C ALA A 133 11.51 8.19 10.99
N GLU A 134 10.22 7.99 11.20
CA GLU A 134 9.38 8.94 11.93
C GLU A 134 9.57 8.85 13.45
N MET A 135 9.83 7.67 14.01
CA MET A 135 10.29 7.55 15.41
C MET A 135 11.61 8.30 15.63
N ARG A 136 12.57 8.18 14.70
CA ARG A 136 13.84 8.94 14.76
C ARG A 136 13.61 10.45 14.63
N ARG A 137 12.60 10.88 13.86
CA ARG A 137 12.19 12.28 13.81
C ARG A 137 11.64 12.73 15.16
N ALA A 138 10.75 11.97 15.77
CA ALA A 138 10.23 12.24 17.11
C ALA A 138 11.35 12.34 18.16
N CYS A 139 12.36 11.46 18.09
CA CYS A 139 13.55 11.54 18.93
C CYS A 139 14.29 12.86 18.76
N LYS A 140 14.54 13.31 17.52
CA LYS A 140 15.23 14.57 17.24
C LYS A 140 14.42 15.81 17.67
N THR A 141 13.10 15.74 17.57
CA THR A 141 12.20 16.79 18.06
C THR A 141 12.23 16.88 19.59
N LYS A 142 12.28 15.73 20.28
CA LYS A 142 12.26 15.69 21.75
C LYS A 142 13.63 15.93 22.39
N TYR A 143 14.69 15.43 21.78
CA TYR A 143 16.05 15.43 22.31
C TYR A 143 17.02 16.08 21.31
N LYS A 144 17.65 17.18 21.70
CA LYS A 144 18.53 17.96 20.81
C LYS A 144 19.84 17.24 20.47
N LYS A 145 20.51 16.61 21.45
CA LYS A 145 21.79 15.90 21.29
C LYS A 145 22.10 14.98 22.48
N GLY A 146 23.23 14.27 22.40
CA GLY A 146 23.78 13.49 23.52
C GLY A 146 23.11 12.13 23.75
N ASN A 147 23.34 11.56 24.93
CA ASN A 147 22.88 10.22 25.29
C ASN A 147 21.36 10.02 25.17
N PRO A 148 20.48 10.96 25.57
CA PRO A 148 19.03 10.78 25.41
C PRO A 148 18.60 10.58 23.95
N LEU A 149 19.21 11.31 23.02
CA LEU A 149 18.96 11.15 21.59
C LEU A 149 19.45 9.78 21.08
N LYS A 150 20.64 9.34 21.50
CA LYS A 150 21.20 8.03 21.12
C LYS A 150 20.31 6.88 21.61
N LEU A 151 19.89 6.92 22.88
CA LEU A 151 19.02 5.91 23.48
C LEU A 151 17.64 5.87 22.80
N CYS A 152 17.04 7.02 22.52
CA CYS A 152 15.78 7.10 21.78
C CYS A 152 15.93 6.51 20.36
N ASN A 153 17.01 6.84 19.64
CA ASN A 153 17.25 6.29 18.31
C ASN A 153 17.52 4.77 18.32
N SER A 154 18.11 4.25 19.40
CA SER A 154 18.28 2.81 19.61
C SER A 154 16.94 2.12 19.83
N ALA A 155 16.08 2.70 20.69
CA ALA A 155 14.71 2.22 20.87
C ALA A 155 13.91 2.23 19.56
N ALA A 156 14.01 3.28 18.74
CA ALA A 156 13.38 3.32 17.42
C ALA A 156 13.85 2.18 16.50
N ALA A 157 15.12 1.77 16.59
CA ALA A 157 15.64 0.62 15.85
C ALA A 157 15.08 -0.70 16.38
N ALA A 158 14.92 -0.85 17.70
CA ALA A 158 14.33 -2.04 18.32
C ALA A 158 12.85 -2.21 17.96
N TYR A 159 12.05 -1.14 18.01
CA TYR A 159 10.64 -1.17 17.59
C TYR A 159 10.50 -1.57 16.12
N HIS A 160 11.33 -0.99 15.25
CA HIS A 160 11.38 -1.38 13.84
C HIS A 160 11.73 -2.86 13.65
N PHE A 161 12.76 -3.33 14.36
CA PHE A 161 13.16 -4.73 14.31
C PHE A 161 12.01 -5.65 14.71
N ALA A 162 11.26 -5.32 15.77
CA ALA A 162 10.11 -6.10 16.21
C ALA A 162 9.03 -6.20 15.12
N VAL A 163 8.56 -5.09 14.56
CA VAL A 163 7.50 -5.11 13.53
C VAL A 163 7.97 -5.73 12.21
N ASN A 164 9.24 -5.54 11.85
CA ASN A 164 9.77 -6.11 10.63
C ASN A 164 9.84 -7.65 10.68
N ASN A 165 10.14 -8.23 11.85
CA ASN A 165 10.27 -9.68 12.02
C ASN A 165 8.99 -10.39 12.51
N ALA A 166 8.12 -9.69 13.25
CA ALA A 166 6.92 -10.28 13.86
C ALA A 166 5.59 -9.67 13.37
N GLY A 167 5.64 -8.64 12.51
CA GLY A 167 4.45 -7.94 12.04
C GLY A 167 3.68 -8.64 10.91
N ASP A 168 4.16 -9.77 10.40
CA ASP A 168 3.58 -10.44 9.22
C ASP A 168 2.12 -10.82 9.40
N LYS A 169 1.77 -11.46 10.53
CA LYS A 169 0.37 -11.80 10.84
C LYS A 169 -0.54 -10.58 10.88
N HIS A 170 -0.01 -9.43 11.29
CA HIS A 170 -0.77 -8.18 11.37
C HIS A 170 -0.86 -7.42 10.04
N PHE A 171 -0.10 -7.84 9.02
CA PHE A 171 -0.14 -7.24 7.69
C PHE A 171 -0.80 -8.15 6.66
N PHE A 172 -0.50 -9.45 6.63
CA PHE A 172 -0.98 -10.38 5.60
C PHE A 172 -2.22 -11.19 5.99
N GLY A 173 -2.51 -11.34 7.29
CA GLY A 173 -3.57 -12.21 7.80
C GLY A 173 -3.03 -13.55 8.27
#